data_AF-A0A560H1Y6-F1
#
_entry.id   AF-A0A560H1Y6-F1
#
_cell.length_a   1.000
_cell.length_b   1.000
_cell.length_c   1.000
_cell.angle_alpha   90.00
_cell.angle_beta   90.00
_cell.angle_gamma   90.00
#
_symmetry.space_group_name_H-M   'P 1'
#
loop_
_entity.id
_entity.type
_entity.pdbx_description
1 polymer ?
#
loop_
_entity_poly.entity_id
_entity_poly.type
_entity_poly.pdbx_seq_one_letter_code
_entity_poly.pdbx_strand_id
1 'polypeptide(L)'
;MVLPDTLPGPAGYLEQQGFSAGLFYSLTNHESYIIAGQIISHVVVVGLGLDMESLQLDDYPKGGQVENLARHGLRLYSAALTASDDTAKFMQLMTLLEFLSNPDNYEKMEKTKKCIACHVAHDPSEYDQIMNDFRFLTSDQNTPNRGLRHNIVHLGKRLEDLLSADEREAVLKRLDRYVGITLEDFIERGDADWETIDKYRKTRRSALGIQPE
;
A
#
# COMPACT_ATOMS: atom_id res chain seq x y z
N MET A 1 -32.04 -8.21 11.87
CA MET A 1 -30.78 -7.64 12.36
C MET A 1 -29.69 -8.63 12.00
N VAL A 2 -28.83 -8.28 11.04
CA VAL A 2 -27.81 -9.20 10.50
C VAL A 2 -26.67 -9.27 11.52
N LEU A 3 -26.34 -10.47 11.99
CA LEU A 3 -25.23 -10.68 12.92
C LEU A 3 -23.91 -10.48 12.15
N PRO A 4 -22.88 -9.85 12.73
CA PRO A 4 -21.60 -9.59 12.05
C PRO A 4 -21.01 -10.83 11.37
N ASP A 5 -21.23 -11.99 11.96
CA ASP A 5 -20.77 -13.32 11.55
C ASP A 5 -21.49 -13.85 10.29
N THR A 6 -22.48 -13.13 9.76
CA THR A 6 -23.22 -13.49 8.53
C THR A 6 -22.87 -12.59 7.35
N LEU A 7 -21.89 -11.70 7.52
CA LEU A 7 -21.39 -10.84 6.46
C LEU A 7 -20.22 -11.53 5.72
N PRO A 8 -20.15 -11.41 4.39
CA PRO A 8 -19.03 -11.97 3.64
C PRO A 8 -17.71 -11.31 4.08
N GLY A 9 -16.72 -12.13 4.40
CA GLY A 9 -15.36 -11.69 4.70
C GLY A 9 -14.64 -11.10 3.48
N PRO A 10 -13.46 -10.48 3.69
CA PRO A 10 -12.64 -9.95 2.59
C PRO A 10 -12.24 -11.05 1.60
N ALA A 11 -11.92 -10.68 0.35
CA ALA A 11 -11.49 -11.63 -0.67
C ALA A 11 -10.25 -12.42 -0.20
N GLY A 12 -10.29 -13.75 -0.32
CA GLY A 12 -9.26 -14.67 0.21
C GLY A 12 -9.58 -15.25 1.60
N TYR A 13 -10.62 -14.74 2.25
CA TYR A 13 -11.18 -15.33 3.46
C TYR A 13 -12.09 -16.49 3.07
N LEU A 14 -11.70 -17.73 3.39
CA LEU A 14 -12.61 -18.86 3.33
C LEU A 14 -13.20 -19.03 4.73
N GLU A 15 -14.52 -18.90 4.85
CA GLU A 15 -15.24 -19.29 6.06
C GLU A 15 -15.18 -20.82 6.17
N GLN A 16 -14.10 -21.35 6.73
CA GLN A 16 -14.07 -22.77 7.06
C GLN A 16 -14.85 -22.98 8.35
N GLN A 17 -15.89 -23.82 8.29
CA GLN A 17 -16.55 -24.40 9.46
C GLN A 17 -15.64 -25.43 10.15
N GLY A 18 -14.37 -25.09 10.34
CA GLY A 18 -13.40 -25.93 11.00
C GLY A 18 -13.60 -25.87 12.50
N PHE A 19 -13.99 -26.98 13.11
CA PHE A 19 -13.95 -27.15 14.56
C PHE A 19 -12.69 -27.94 14.91
N SER A 20 -11.88 -27.41 15.81
CA SER A 20 -10.79 -28.16 16.41
C SER A 20 -11.10 -28.41 17.87
N ALA A 21 -10.71 -29.59 18.34
CA ALA A 21 -10.88 -29.99 19.72
C ALA A 21 -9.57 -30.56 20.27
N GLY A 22 -9.17 -30.06 21.43
CA GLY A 22 -8.11 -30.66 22.24
C GLY A 22 -8.72 -31.51 23.34
N LEU A 23 -8.31 -32.77 23.43
CA LEU A 23 -8.59 -33.64 24.57
C LEU A 23 -7.41 -33.55 25.54
N PHE A 24 -7.67 -33.02 26.74
CA PHE A 24 -6.69 -32.93 27.80
C PHE A 24 -7.02 -33.97 28.86
N TYR A 25 -6.05 -34.84 29.16
CA TYR A 25 -6.18 -35.85 30.20
C TYR A 25 -5.17 -35.60 31.31
N SER A 26 -5.65 -35.43 32.54
CA SER A 26 -4.79 -35.30 33.72
C SER A 26 -4.53 -36.67 34.32
N LEU A 27 -3.26 -37.12 34.25
CA LEU A 27 -2.84 -38.40 34.83
C LEU A 27 -2.95 -38.43 36.36
N THR A 28 -2.92 -37.28 37.02
CA THR A 28 -2.96 -37.19 38.48
C THR A 28 -4.38 -37.33 39.04
N ASN A 29 -5.36 -36.76 38.34
CA ASN A 29 -6.76 -36.74 38.79
C ASN A 29 -7.64 -37.72 38.01
N HIS A 30 -7.10 -38.37 36.98
CA HIS A 30 -7.81 -39.25 36.04
C HIS A 30 -9.01 -38.59 35.35
N GLU A 31 -8.99 -37.27 35.19
CA GLU A 31 -10.05 -36.50 34.53
C GLU A 31 -9.66 -36.15 33.09
N SER A 32 -10.65 -36.19 32.20
CA SER A 32 -10.52 -35.75 30.81
C SER A 32 -11.41 -34.56 30.52
N TYR A 33 -10.86 -33.55 29.85
CA TYR A 33 -11.58 -32.36 29.39
C TYR A 33 -11.45 -32.23 27.88
N ILE A 34 -12.56 -31.95 27.20
CA ILE A 34 -12.56 -31.61 25.78
C ILE A 34 -12.78 -30.11 25.69
N ILE A 35 -11.82 -29.41 25.08
CA ILE A 35 -11.99 -28.01 24.70
C ILE A 35 -12.12 -27.98 23.19
N ALA A 36 -13.34 -27.72 22.70
CA ALA A 36 -13.63 -27.57 21.29
C ALA A 36 -13.98 -26.12 20.98
N GLY A 37 -13.44 -25.60 19.89
CA GLY A 37 -13.68 -24.23 19.43
C GLY A 37 -13.70 -24.16 17.92
N GLN A 38 -14.44 -23.19 17.40
CA GLN A 38 -14.40 -22.85 15.98
C GLN A 38 -13.05 -22.20 15.67
N ILE A 39 -12.29 -22.78 14.75
CA ILE A 39 -11.06 -22.19 14.26
C ILE A 39 -11.42 -21.32 13.06
N ILE A 40 -11.10 -20.04 13.20
CA ILE A 40 -11.03 -19.13 12.07
C ILE A 40 -9.59 -19.20 11.55
N SER A 41 -9.37 -20.00 10.50
CA SER A 41 -8.06 -20.11 9.84
C SER A 41 -8.01 -19.25 8.59
N HIS A 42 -7.01 -18.37 8.49
CA HIS A 42 -6.69 -17.71 7.23
C HIS A 42 -6.10 -18.73 6.24
N VAL A 43 -6.58 -18.75 4.99
CA VAL A 43 -5.96 -19.51 3.90
C VAL A 43 -5.32 -18.53 2.94
N VAL A 44 -4.03 -18.72 2.66
CA VAL A 44 -3.34 -18.07 1.55
C VAL A 44 -3.87 -18.69 0.25
N VAL A 45 -4.52 -17.88 -0.59
CA VAL A 45 -5.08 -18.34 -1.86
C VAL A 45 -4.00 -18.32 -2.94
N VAL A 46 -3.92 -19.43 -3.68
CA VAL A 46 -2.93 -19.73 -4.72
C VAL A 46 -3.19 -18.89 -5.98
N GLY A 47 -2.36 -17.87 -6.21
CA GLY A 47 -1.84 -17.56 -7.56
C GLY A 47 -0.61 -18.44 -7.81
N LEU A 48 -0.43 -18.92 -9.06
CA LEU A 48 0.66 -19.82 -9.53
C LEU A 48 1.69 -20.16 -8.47
N GLY A 49 1.60 -21.38 -7.92
CA GLY A 49 2.42 -21.86 -6.81
C GLY A 49 3.86 -21.39 -6.91
N LEU A 50 4.19 -20.39 -6.10
CA LEU A 50 5.56 -20.05 -5.80
C LEU A 50 6.06 -21.20 -4.93
N ASP A 51 6.88 -22.06 -5.53
CA ASP A 51 7.79 -22.90 -4.76
C ASP A 51 8.65 -21.93 -3.98
N MET A 52 8.34 -21.74 -2.69
CA MET A 52 9.19 -20.95 -1.82
C MET A 52 10.41 -21.82 -1.55
N GLU A 53 11.35 -21.84 -2.50
CA GLU A 53 12.75 -22.07 -2.17
C GLU A 53 13.02 -21.26 -0.91
N SER A 54 13.61 -21.91 0.11
CA SER A 54 13.83 -21.30 1.41
C SER A 54 14.38 -19.89 1.18
N LEU A 55 13.51 -18.89 1.33
CA LEU A 55 13.91 -17.50 1.26
C LEU A 55 15.02 -17.42 2.29
N GLN A 56 16.26 -17.29 1.82
CA GLN A 56 17.29 -16.70 2.64
C GLN A 56 16.80 -15.28 2.84
N LEU A 57 15.94 -15.12 3.86
CA LEU A 57 15.61 -13.86 4.45
C LEU A 57 16.94 -13.36 4.97
N ASP A 58 17.70 -12.68 4.12
CA ASP A 58 18.79 -11.82 4.55
C ASP A 58 18.18 -10.87 5.59
N ASP A 59 18.50 -11.14 6.86
CA ASP A 59 18.27 -10.32 8.05
C ASP A 59 17.16 -9.25 7.96
N TYR A 60 15.90 -9.67 7.81
CA TYR A 60 14.75 -8.81 8.10
C TYR A 60 14.27 -9.14 9.51
N PRO A 61 14.69 -8.40 10.57
CA PRO A 61 14.61 -6.94 10.65
C PRO A 61 15.94 -6.23 11.00
N LYS A 62 16.15 -5.04 10.41
CA LYS A 62 17.29 -4.16 10.71
C LYS A 62 17.03 -3.20 11.90
N GLY A 63 15.76 -3.07 12.32
CA GLY A 63 15.35 -2.35 13.53
C GLY A 63 15.29 -0.83 13.41
N GLY A 64 15.47 -0.26 12.22
CA GLY A 64 15.44 1.19 12.01
C GLY A 64 14.03 1.78 11.96
N GLN A 65 13.93 3.11 12.05
CA GLN A 65 12.66 3.82 11.94
C GLN A 65 12.04 3.62 10.55
N VAL A 66 12.87 3.63 9.50
CA VAL A 66 12.43 3.46 8.11
C VAL A 66 11.84 2.08 7.88
N GLU A 67 12.35 1.02 8.52
CA GLU A 67 11.72 -0.31 8.44
C GLU A 67 10.28 -0.30 8.97
N ASN A 68 10.03 0.36 10.11
CA ASN A 68 8.68 0.45 10.67
C ASN A 68 7.73 1.18 9.72
N LEU A 69 8.23 2.22 9.03
CA LEU A 69 7.49 2.94 7.99
C LEU A 69 7.23 2.07 6.77
N ALA A 70 8.24 1.33 6.28
CA ALA A 70 8.12 0.39 5.17
C ALA A 70 7.08 -0.70 5.48
N ARG A 71 7.13 -1.28 6.69
CA ARG A 71 6.17 -2.29 7.16
C ARG A 71 4.75 -1.74 7.25
N HIS A 72 4.57 -0.49 7.70
CA HIS A 72 3.26 0.15 7.68
C HIS A 72 2.80 0.43 6.24
N GLY A 73 3.69 0.94 5.38
CA GLY A 73 3.42 1.18 3.98
C GLY A 73 3.00 -0.09 3.22
N LEU A 74 3.67 -1.22 3.46
CA LEU A 74 3.32 -2.53 2.89
C LEU A 74 1.93 -3.01 3.34
N ARG A 75 1.54 -2.75 4.59
CA ARG A 75 0.17 -3.05 5.06
C ARG A 75 -0.88 -2.21 4.34
N LEU A 76 -0.63 -0.91 4.19
CA LEU A 76 -1.52 0.00 3.44
C LEU A 76 -1.58 -0.39 1.96
N TYR A 77 -0.46 -0.80 1.39
CA TYR A 77 -0.37 -1.27 0.01
C TYR A 77 -1.17 -2.56 -0.21
N SER A 78 -1.02 -3.54 0.69
CA SER A 78 -1.83 -4.75 0.66
C SER A 78 -3.32 -4.44 0.74
N ALA A 79 -3.74 -3.49 1.60
CA ALA A 79 -5.13 -3.06 1.67
C ALA A 79 -5.60 -2.51 0.32
N ALA A 80 -4.79 -1.66 -0.33
CA ALA A 80 -5.09 -1.08 -1.64
C ALA A 80 -5.27 -2.16 -2.71
N LEU A 81 -4.39 -3.16 -2.76
CA LEU A 81 -4.49 -4.26 -3.73
C LEU A 81 -5.77 -5.08 -3.57
N THR A 82 -6.22 -5.26 -2.33
CA THR A 82 -7.43 -6.01 -1.96
C THR A 82 -8.73 -5.18 -1.94
N ALA A 83 -8.67 -3.90 -2.32
CA ALA A 83 -9.84 -3.03 -2.32
C ALA A 83 -10.95 -3.55 -3.26
N SER A 84 -12.20 -3.31 -2.87
CA SER A 84 -13.41 -3.86 -3.52
C SER A 84 -13.69 -3.33 -4.92
N ASP A 85 -13.19 -2.14 -5.24
CA ASP A 85 -13.41 -1.45 -6.51
C ASP A 85 -12.23 -0.53 -6.87
N ASP A 86 -12.18 -0.11 -8.14
CA ASP A 86 -11.07 0.69 -8.68
C ASP A 86 -10.99 2.08 -8.04
N THR A 87 -12.13 2.66 -7.63
CA THR A 87 -12.17 3.95 -6.92
C THR A 87 -11.52 3.82 -5.55
N ALA A 88 -11.88 2.79 -4.78
CA ALA A 88 -11.32 2.52 -3.47
C ALA A 88 -9.81 2.23 -3.56
N LYS A 89 -9.39 1.42 -4.54
CA LYS A 89 -7.98 1.15 -4.83
C LYS A 89 -7.20 2.42 -5.13
N PHE A 90 -7.72 3.26 -6.04
CA PHE A 90 -7.13 4.55 -6.37
C PHE A 90 -6.96 5.43 -5.12
N MET A 91 -8.01 5.59 -4.31
CA MET A 91 -7.95 6.43 -3.12
C MET A 91 -6.96 5.92 -2.09
N GLN A 92 -6.89 4.60 -1.87
CA GLN A 92 -5.94 4.00 -0.93
C GLN A 92 -4.48 4.15 -1.42
N LEU A 93 -4.21 3.98 -2.72
CA LEU A 93 -2.89 4.26 -3.28
C LEU A 93 -2.51 5.74 -3.15
N MET A 94 -3.44 6.67 -3.38
CA MET A 94 -3.18 8.11 -3.19
C MET A 94 -2.85 8.45 -1.74
N THR A 95 -3.59 7.90 -0.76
CA THR A 95 -3.29 8.07 0.67
C THR A 95 -1.95 7.42 1.05
N LEU A 96 -1.60 6.29 0.45
CA LEU A 96 -0.31 5.67 0.66
C LEU A 96 0.84 6.55 0.15
N LEU A 97 0.69 7.18 -1.02
CA LEU A 97 1.69 8.13 -1.53
C LEU A 97 1.85 9.34 -0.59
N GLU A 98 0.75 9.85 -0.01
CA GLU A 98 0.79 10.90 1.01
C GLU A 98 1.61 10.44 2.24
N PHE A 99 1.30 9.25 2.77
CA PHE A 99 2.03 8.64 3.89
C PHE A 99 3.52 8.45 3.61
N LEU A 100 3.87 7.88 2.44
CA LEU A 100 5.26 7.66 2.05
C LEU A 100 6.03 8.97 1.87
N SER A 101 5.34 10.06 1.53
CA SER A 101 5.98 11.37 1.42
C SER A 101 6.30 11.98 2.78
N ASN A 102 5.37 11.87 3.75
CA ASN A 102 5.54 12.36 5.11
C ASN A 102 4.68 11.52 6.07
N PRO A 103 5.28 10.65 6.89
CA PRO A 103 4.54 9.74 7.77
C PRO A 103 3.98 10.43 9.02
N ASP A 104 4.59 11.53 9.45
CA ASP A 104 4.25 12.19 10.72
C ASP A 104 3.15 13.25 10.54
N ASN A 105 3.04 13.84 9.36
CA ASN A 105 2.13 14.94 9.10
C ASN A 105 1.42 14.82 7.76
N TYR A 106 0.17 15.28 7.72
CA TYR A 106 -0.51 15.54 6.46
C TYR A 106 0.23 16.62 5.68
N GLU A 107 0.78 16.26 4.53
CA GLU A 107 1.43 17.19 3.62
C GLU A 107 0.53 17.56 2.44
N LYS A 108 0.75 18.76 1.91
CA LYS A 108 0.08 19.15 0.66
C LYS A 108 0.57 18.26 -0.47
N MET A 109 -0.35 17.81 -1.32
CA MET A 109 -0.06 17.01 -2.52
C MET A 109 1.03 17.62 -3.42
N GLU A 110 1.21 18.94 -3.37
CA GLU A 110 2.29 19.65 -4.06
C GLU A 110 3.69 19.21 -3.62
N LYS A 111 3.89 18.95 -2.33
CA LYS A 111 5.14 18.41 -1.80
C LYS A 111 5.22 16.90 -2.00
N THR A 112 4.11 16.18 -1.79
CA THR A 112 4.03 14.73 -1.99
C THR A 112 4.52 14.33 -3.37
N LYS A 113 4.00 14.95 -4.44
CA LYS A 113 4.42 14.64 -5.81
C LYS A 113 5.92 14.87 -6.03
N LYS A 114 6.50 15.94 -5.47
CA LYS A 114 7.94 16.22 -5.57
C LYS A 114 8.77 15.19 -4.82
N CYS A 115 8.31 14.67 -3.68
CA CYS A 115 9.01 13.62 -2.96
C CYS A 115 8.97 12.30 -3.75
N ILE A 116 7.79 11.87 -4.17
CA ILE A 116 7.61 10.61 -4.92
C ILE A 116 8.36 10.64 -6.26
N ALA A 117 8.28 11.74 -7.02
CA ALA A 117 8.97 11.86 -8.30
C ALA A 117 10.49 11.71 -8.17
N CYS A 118 11.10 12.07 -7.02
CA CYS A 118 12.54 11.90 -6.80
C CYS A 118 12.97 10.44 -6.62
N HIS A 119 12.08 9.60 -6.08
CA HIS A 119 12.30 8.16 -5.98
C HIS A 119 12.20 7.52 -7.37
N VAL A 120 11.19 7.93 -8.14
CA VAL A 120 10.79 7.25 -9.37
C VAL A 120 11.59 7.68 -10.61
N ALA A 121 11.93 8.96 -10.74
CA ALA A 121 12.55 9.50 -11.95
C ALA A 121 14.03 9.12 -12.08
N HIS A 122 14.45 8.71 -13.27
CA HIS A 122 15.84 8.43 -13.63
C HIS A 122 16.53 9.64 -14.25
N ASP A 123 15.76 10.49 -14.93
CA ASP A 123 16.25 11.68 -15.61
C ASP A 123 15.26 12.87 -15.46
N PRO A 124 15.69 14.10 -15.79
CA PRO A 124 14.85 15.28 -15.63
C PRO A 124 13.57 15.24 -16.49
N SER A 125 13.60 14.58 -17.65
CA SER A 125 12.43 14.47 -18.52
C SER A 125 11.38 13.55 -17.90
N GLU A 126 11.80 12.40 -17.36
CA GLU A 126 10.90 11.50 -16.64
C GLU A 126 10.32 12.18 -15.40
N TYR A 127 11.12 12.97 -14.68
CA TYR A 127 10.64 13.76 -13.55
C TYR A 127 9.49 14.68 -13.97
N ASP A 128 9.66 15.46 -15.05
CA ASP A 128 8.61 16.35 -15.55
C ASP A 128 7.37 15.59 -16.02
N GLN A 129 7.53 14.40 -16.62
CA GLN A 129 6.41 13.54 -17.00
C GLN A 129 5.62 13.08 -15.78
N ILE A 130 6.29 12.61 -14.73
CA ILE A 130 5.66 12.21 -13.46
C ILE A 130 4.94 13.40 -12.84
N MET A 131 5.57 14.58 -12.84
CA MET A 131 4.96 15.80 -12.30
C MET A 131 3.69 16.20 -13.07
N ASN A 132 3.65 15.99 -14.38
CA ASN A 132 2.46 16.19 -15.21
C ASN A 132 1.38 15.13 -14.95
N ASP A 133 1.77 13.86 -14.79
CA ASP A 133 0.83 12.79 -14.41
C ASP A 133 0.18 13.09 -13.04
N PHE A 134 0.95 13.55 -12.06
CA PHE A 134 0.38 14.00 -10.78
C PHE A 134 -0.62 15.15 -10.92
N ARG A 135 -0.49 16.04 -11.92
CA ARG A 135 -1.52 17.06 -12.19
C ARG A 135 -2.83 16.39 -12.64
N PHE A 136 -2.75 15.43 -13.55
CA PHE A 136 -3.92 14.65 -13.98
C PHE A 136 -4.56 13.87 -12.82
N LEU A 137 -3.75 13.27 -11.95
CA LEU A 137 -4.22 12.50 -10.80
C LEU A 137 -4.89 13.37 -9.72
N THR A 138 -4.47 14.63 -9.54
CA THR A 138 -4.81 15.43 -8.34
C THR A 138 -5.69 16.65 -8.66
N SER A 139 -5.14 17.66 -9.34
CA SER A 139 -5.86 18.81 -9.88
C SER A 139 -5.00 19.63 -10.85
N ASP A 140 -5.64 20.26 -11.83
CA ASP A 140 -5.11 21.41 -12.58
C ASP A 140 -5.87 22.67 -12.13
N GLN A 141 -5.15 23.75 -11.84
CA GLN A 141 -5.76 25.03 -11.43
C GLN A 141 -6.35 25.79 -12.63
N ASN A 142 -5.94 25.46 -13.86
CA ASN A 142 -6.23 26.27 -15.04
C ASN A 142 -7.29 25.69 -16.00
N THR A 143 -7.80 24.47 -15.75
CA THR A 143 -8.85 23.87 -16.58
C THR A 143 -10.04 23.37 -15.74
N PRO A 144 -11.31 23.59 -16.18
CA PRO A 144 -12.49 23.25 -15.36
C PRO A 144 -12.74 21.75 -15.19
N ASN A 145 -11.97 20.87 -15.84
CA ASN A 145 -12.02 19.42 -15.65
C ASN A 145 -10.90 18.97 -14.71
N ARG A 146 -11.04 19.46 -13.48
CA ARG A 146 -10.42 19.04 -12.22
C ARG A 146 -9.88 17.59 -12.26
N GLY A 147 -8.68 17.33 -11.74
CA GLY A 147 -8.05 16.00 -11.74
C GLY A 147 -8.88 14.89 -11.08
N LEU A 148 -8.44 13.63 -11.22
CA LEU A 148 -9.20 12.46 -10.77
C LEU A 148 -9.56 12.52 -9.28
N ARG A 149 -8.59 12.77 -8.40
CA ARG A 149 -8.81 12.89 -6.95
C ARG A 149 -9.82 13.99 -6.62
N HIS A 150 -9.79 15.11 -7.34
CA HIS A 150 -10.78 16.18 -7.12
C HIS A 150 -12.20 15.71 -7.48
N ASN A 151 -12.39 15.06 -8.63
CA ASN A 151 -13.71 14.55 -9.01
C ASN A 151 -14.23 13.51 -8.01
N ILE A 152 -13.36 12.64 -7.52
CA ILE A 152 -13.75 11.60 -6.56
C ILE A 152 -14.07 12.21 -5.19
N VAL A 153 -13.14 12.99 -4.61
CA VAL A 153 -13.27 13.52 -3.24
C VAL A 153 -14.27 14.66 -3.15
N HIS A 154 -14.30 15.58 -4.11
CA HIS A 154 -15.13 16.79 -4.01
C HIS A 154 -16.44 16.71 -4.78
N LEU A 155 -16.53 15.87 -5.82
CA LEU A 155 -17.74 15.71 -6.63
C LEU A 155 -18.42 14.35 -6.44
N GLY A 156 -17.84 13.45 -5.63
CA GLY A 156 -18.41 12.14 -5.32
C GLY A 156 -18.51 11.20 -6.53
N LYS A 157 -17.75 11.46 -7.59
CA LYS A 157 -17.74 10.60 -8.79
C LYS A 157 -16.92 9.34 -8.54
N ARG A 158 -17.23 8.27 -9.26
CA ARG A 158 -16.40 7.07 -9.28
C ARG A 158 -15.37 7.14 -10.40
N LEU A 159 -14.21 6.54 -10.20
CA LEU A 159 -13.21 6.35 -11.26
C LEU A 159 -13.81 5.61 -12.46
N GLU A 160 -14.74 4.69 -12.20
CA GLU A 160 -15.49 3.94 -13.21
C GLU A 160 -16.39 4.81 -14.09
N ASP A 161 -16.84 5.96 -13.60
CA ASP A 161 -17.63 6.92 -14.36
C ASP A 161 -16.75 7.91 -15.14
N LEU A 162 -15.48 8.04 -14.74
CA LEU A 162 -14.54 9.02 -15.28
C LEU A 162 -13.69 8.47 -16.42
N LEU A 163 -13.42 7.15 -16.40
CA LEU A 163 -12.44 6.50 -17.27
C LEU A 163 -12.95 5.13 -17.75
N SER A 164 -12.56 4.78 -18.98
CA SER A 164 -12.72 3.42 -19.51
C SER A 164 -11.88 2.40 -18.74
N ALA A 165 -12.19 1.11 -18.88
CA ALA A 165 -11.48 0.04 -18.17
C ALA A 165 -9.96 0.06 -18.43
N ASP A 166 -9.54 0.24 -19.68
CA ASP A 166 -8.14 0.29 -20.08
C ASP A 166 -7.42 1.51 -19.47
N GLU A 167 -8.09 2.67 -19.43
CA GLU A 167 -7.56 3.88 -18.81
C GLU A 167 -7.43 3.72 -17.28
N ARG A 168 -8.39 3.05 -16.63
CA ARG A 168 -8.33 2.75 -15.19
C ARG A 168 -7.16 1.84 -14.88
N GLU A 169 -6.99 0.77 -15.65
CA GLU A 169 -5.85 -0.14 -15.50
C GLU A 169 -4.52 0.61 -15.65
N ALA A 170 -4.42 1.48 -16.67
CA ALA A 170 -3.23 2.29 -16.89
C ALA A 170 -2.95 3.25 -15.72
N VAL A 171 -3.98 3.90 -15.16
CA VAL A 171 -3.84 4.79 -13.98
C VAL A 171 -3.38 4.01 -12.76
N LEU A 172 -4.02 2.88 -12.47
CA LEU A 172 -3.70 2.05 -11.32
C LEU A 172 -2.27 1.49 -11.42
N LYS A 173 -1.84 1.02 -12.60
CA LYS A 173 -0.45 0.58 -12.84
C LYS A 173 0.59 1.69 -12.62
N ARG A 174 0.26 2.94 -12.97
CA ARG A 174 1.17 4.08 -12.69
C ARG A 174 1.31 4.36 -11.20
N LEU A 175 0.19 4.38 -10.48
CA LEU A 175 0.20 4.55 -9.02
C LEU A 175 0.94 3.40 -8.32
N ASP A 176 0.70 2.18 -8.78
CA ASP A 176 1.36 0.96 -8.31
C ASP A 176 2.88 1.06 -8.46
N ARG A 177 3.36 1.48 -9.66
CA ARG A 177 4.77 1.76 -9.89
C ARG A 177 5.34 2.80 -8.92
N TYR A 178 4.63 3.91 -8.70
CA TYR A 178 5.11 4.97 -7.82
C TYR A 178 5.25 4.51 -6.37
N VAL A 179 4.26 3.75 -5.90
CA VAL A 179 4.28 3.14 -4.56
C VAL A 179 5.39 2.10 -4.47
N GLY A 180 5.48 1.18 -5.42
CA GLY A 180 6.44 0.08 -5.42
C GLY A 180 7.88 0.55 -5.33
N ILE A 181 8.29 1.46 -6.22
CA ILE A 181 9.66 2.01 -6.23
C ILE A 181 9.95 2.75 -4.91
N THR A 182 8.99 3.53 -4.39
CA THR A 182 9.18 4.27 -3.14
C THR A 182 9.31 3.33 -1.94
N LEU A 183 8.52 2.25 -1.89
CA LEU A 183 8.61 1.23 -0.85
C LEU A 183 9.91 0.43 -0.93
N GLU A 184 10.37 0.10 -2.12
CA GLU A 184 11.66 -0.56 -2.35
C GLU A 184 12.81 0.30 -1.80
N ASP A 185 12.83 1.60 -2.11
CA ASP A 185 13.80 2.54 -1.56
C ASP A 185 13.79 2.58 -0.02
N PHE A 186 12.61 2.45 0.60
CA PHE A 186 12.49 2.39 2.07
C PHE A 186 13.01 1.06 2.61
N ILE A 187 12.69 -0.06 1.96
CA ILE A 187 13.13 -1.41 2.36
C ILE A 187 14.66 -1.51 2.31
N GLU A 188 15.28 -1.02 1.24
CA GLU A 188 16.75 -0.98 1.10
C GLU A 188 17.44 -0.20 2.23
N ARG A 189 16.76 0.81 2.78
CA ARG A 189 17.26 1.72 3.84
C ARG A 189 16.60 1.43 5.19
N GLY A 190 16.13 0.21 5.42
CA GLY A 190 15.35 -0.14 6.61
C GLY A 190 16.08 0.05 7.96
N ASP A 191 17.41 -0.03 7.99
CA ASP A 191 18.27 0.26 9.16
C ASP A 191 18.29 1.76 9.55
N ALA A 192 17.84 2.64 8.66
CA ALA A 192 18.04 4.06 8.81
C ALA A 192 16.92 4.79 9.57
N ASP A 193 17.18 6.06 9.86
CA ASP A 193 16.20 7.02 10.33
C ASP A 193 15.53 7.77 9.17
N TRP A 194 14.49 8.54 9.49
CA TRP A 194 13.80 9.36 8.49
C TRP A 194 14.72 10.40 7.83
N GLU A 195 15.69 10.94 8.57
CA GLU A 195 16.64 11.94 8.03
C GLU A 195 17.44 11.38 6.84
N THR A 196 17.73 10.08 6.85
CA THR A 196 18.39 9.39 5.74
C THR A 196 17.54 9.37 4.46
N ILE A 197 16.22 9.22 4.58
CA ILE A 197 15.30 9.32 3.43
C ILE A 197 15.27 10.74 2.87
N ASP A 198 15.24 11.76 3.73
CA ASP A 198 15.28 13.16 3.30
C ASP A 198 16.63 13.53 2.63
N LYS A 199 17.75 13.02 3.15
CA LYS A 199 19.06 13.15 2.50
C LYS A 199 19.08 12.46 1.14
N TYR A 200 18.57 11.24 1.05
CA TYR A 200 18.47 10.50 -0.20
C TYR A 200 17.67 11.28 -1.25
N ARG A 201 16.49 11.80 -0.89
CA ARG A 201 15.66 12.64 -1.77
C ARG A 201 16.40 13.89 -2.25
N LYS A 202 17.14 14.57 -1.37
CA LYS A 202 17.96 15.74 -1.74
C LYS A 202 19.05 15.36 -2.75
N THR A 203 19.76 14.26 -2.53
CA THR A 203 20.77 13.76 -3.46
C THR A 203 20.16 13.43 -4.82
N ARG A 204 19.01 12.74 -4.86
CA ARG A 204 18.29 12.45 -6.11
C ARG A 204 17.86 13.72 -6.83
N ARG A 205 17.33 14.73 -6.13
CA ARG A 205 16.98 16.04 -6.75
C ARG A 205 18.18 16.71 -7.40
N SER A 206 19.32 16.74 -6.70
CA SER A 206 20.54 17.31 -7.25
C SER A 206 21.04 16.55 -8.48
N ALA A 207 20.95 15.21 -8.47
CA ALA A 207 21.30 14.38 -9.62
C ALA A 207 20.37 14.62 -10.83
N LEU A 208 19.09 14.94 -10.57
CA LEU A 208 18.11 15.33 -11.58
C LEU A 208 18.21 16.81 -12.00
N GLY A 209 19.18 17.57 -11.49
CA GLY A 209 19.34 18.99 -11.83
C GLY A 209 18.23 19.90 -11.31
N ILE A 210 17.44 19.45 -10.33
CA ILE A 210 16.33 20.20 -9.74
C ILE A 210 16.89 21.08 -8.61
N GLN A 211 16.65 22.40 -8.68
CA GLN A 211 17.10 23.32 -7.64
C GLN A 211 16.41 23.03 -6.30
N PRO A 212 17.13 23.11 -5.16
CA PRO A 212 16.51 23.00 -3.85
C PRO A 212 15.60 24.20 -3.59
N GLU A 213 14.34 23.93 -3.19
CA GLU A 213 13.42 24.91 -2.60
C GLU A 213 13.75 25.17 -1.13
#